data_AF-A0A0G0BLS7-F1
#
_entry.id   AF-A0A0G0BLS7-F1
#
_cell.length_a   1.000
_cell.length_b   1.000
_cell.length_c   1.000
_cell.angle_alpha   90.00
_cell.angle_beta   90.00
_cell.angle_gamma   90.00
#
_symmetry.space_group_name_H-M   'P 1'
#
loop_
_entity.id
_entity.type
_entity.pdbx_description
1 polymer ?
#
loop_
_entity_poly.entity_id
_entity_poly.type
_entity_poly.pdbx_seq_one_letter_code
_entity_poly.pdbx_strand_id
1 'polypeptide(L)'
;MSKVKPHTIDPKEKFQAIDSLFDVILKLKTKQEIVDFFLGLFTSSESLMMARRIQIARMLLDNKSYDEIKNKLKVASQTIHATDKWLHKGDEKYTTWLKTRVSEIENKNKRKNNLTYESLLDKYSHHRFIKNLFE
;
A
#
# COMPACT_ATOMS: atom_id res chain seq x y z
N MET A 1 -12.43 -7.70 -12.07
CA MET A 1 -12.53 -6.29 -12.55
C MET A 1 -14.00 -5.96 -12.80
N SER A 2 -14.45 -4.76 -12.43
CA SER A 2 -15.84 -4.33 -12.63
C SER A 2 -16.22 -4.32 -14.11
N LYS A 3 -17.46 -4.72 -14.43
CA LYS A 3 -18.03 -4.62 -15.79
C LYS A 3 -18.44 -3.19 -16.14
N VAL A 4 -18.48 -2.30 -15.16
CA VAL A 4 -18.92 -0.91 -15.30
C VAL A 4 -17.71 0.01 -15.21
N LYS A 5 -17.65 1.01 -16.09
CA LYS A 5 -16.55 1.98 -16.10
C LYS A 5 -16.69 2.92 -14.89
N PRO A 6 -15.59 3.29 -14.20
CA PRO A 6 -15.69 4.12 -13.01
C PRO A 6 -16.41 5.45 -13.22
N HIS A 7 -16.27 6.11 -14.37
CA HIS A 7 -16.93 7.41 -14.61
C HIS A 7 -18.44 7.31 -14.85
N THR A 8 -18.98 6.13 -15.16
CA THR A 8 -20.42 5.95 -15.43
C THR A 8 -21.24 5.66 -14.18
N ILE A 9 -20.58 5.37 -13.05
CA ILE A 9 -21.24 5.13 -11.76
C ILE A 9 -21.63 6.48 -11.14
N ASP A 10 -22.80 6.51 -10.52
CA ASP A 10 -23.32 7.70 -9.84
C ASP A 10 -22.35 8.20 -8.74
N PRO A 11 -22.10 9.52 -8.62
CA PRO A 11 -21.20 10.05 -7.59
C PRO A 11 -21.61 9.71 -6.16
N LYS A 12 -22.91 9.65 -5.86
CA LYS A 12 -23.41 9.34 -4.51
C LYS A 12 -23.16 7.86 -4.19
N GLU A 13 -23.39 6.97 -5.15
CA GLU A 13 -23.07 5.54 -5.01
C GLU A 13 -21.57 5.33 -4.74
N LYS A 14 -20.69 6.00 -5.50
CA LYS A 14 -19.24 5.93 -5.26
C LYS A 14 -18.87 6.40 -3.85
N PHE A 15 -19.43 7.53 -3.43
CA PHE A 15 -19.16 8.08 -2.12
C PHE A 15 -19.57 7.10 -1.03
N GLN A 16 -20.79 6.58 -1.08
CA GLN A 16 -21.30 5.60 -0.11
C GLN A 16 -20.46 4.32 -0.07
N ALA A 17 -20.05 3.80 -1.23
CA ALA A 17 -19.21 2.61 -1.30
C ALA A 17 -17.82 2.85 -0.68
N ILE A 18 -17.20 4.00 -0.96
CA ILE A 18 -15.89 4.37 -0.41
C ILE A 18 -15.99 4.64 1.10
N ASP A 19 -17.04 5.32 1.54
CA ASP A 19 -17.28 5.64 2.94
C ASP A 19 -17.45 4.35 3.76
N SER A 20 -18.28 3.42 3.27
CA SER A 20 -18.48 2.11 3.90
C SER A 20 -17.18 1.30 4.01
N LEU A 21 -16.33 1.37 2.99
CA LEU A 21 -15.01 0.73 3.03
C LEU A 21 -14.13 1.32 4.14
N PHE A 22 -14.11 2.65 4.28
CA PHE A 22 -13.32 3.30 5.32
C PHE A 22 -13.85 3.02 6.72
N ASP A 23 -15.17 2.97 6.91
CA ASP A 23 -15.77 2.58 8.18
C ASP A 23 -15.31 1.20 8.63
N VAL A 24 -15.28 0.22 7.72
CA VAL A 24 -14.76 -1.13 8.02
C VAL A 24 -13.28 -1.07 8.42
N ILE A 25 -12.46 -0.36 7.65
CA ILE A 25 -11.02 -0.23 7.93
C ILE A 25 -10.77 0.40 9.31
N LEU A 26 -11.57 1.40 9.71
CA LEU A 26 -11.46 2.07 11.02
C LEU A 26 -11.81 1.15 12.20
N LYS A 27 -12.58 0.08 11.97
CA LYS A 27 -12.94 -0.89 13.02
C LYS A 27 -11.87 -1.95 13.25
N LEU A 28 -10.93 -2.15 12.32
CA LEU A 28 -9.82 -3.09 12.48
C LEU A 28 -8.92 -2.68 13.67
N LYS A 29 -8.63 -3.61 14.57
CA LYS A 29 -7.87 -3.37 15.82
C LYS A 29 -6.53 -4.07 15.86
N THR A 30 -6.43 -5.23 15.22
CA THR A 30 -5.20 -6.05 15.27
C THR A 30 -4.51 -6.11 13.93
N LYS A 31 -3.19 -6.36 13.97
CA LYS A 31 -2.41 -6.60 12.75
C LYS A 31 -2.93 -7.82 11.97
N GLN A 32 -3.42 -8.84 12.67
CA GLN A 32 -3.98 -10.03 12.04
C GLN A 32 -5.25 -9.71 11.26
N GLU A 33 -6.17 -8.93 11.85
CA GLU A 33 -7.38 -8.48 11.16
C GLU A 33 -7.07 -7.65 9.91
N ILE A 34 -6.06 -6.78 9.97
CA ILE A 34 -5.60 -6.01 8.81
C ILE A 34 -5.07 -6.96 7.72
N VAL A 35 -4.25 -7.94 8.10
CA VAL A 35 -3.69 -8.92 7.16
C VAL A 35 -4.80 -9.75 6.52
N ASP A 36 -5.71 -10.31 7.31
CA ASP A 36 -6.82 -11.12 6.82
C ASP A 36 -7.77 -10.28 5.94
N PHE A 37 -8.02 -9.00 6.28
CA PHE A 37 -8.81 -8.09 5.46
C PHE A 37 -8.16 -7.82 4.10
N PHE A 38 -6.90 -7.38 4.08
CA PHE A 38 -6.24 -7.00 2.82
C PHE A 38 -5.90 -8.22 1.95
N LEU A 39 -5.51 -9.35 2.54
CA LEU A 39 -5.20 -10.57 1.78
C LEU A 39 -6.46 -11.37 1.41
N GLY A 40 -7.53 -11.26 2.18
CA GLY A 40 -8.81 -11.91 1.89
C GLY A 40 -9.68 -11.16 0.89
N LEU A 41 -9.71 -9.83 0.94
CA LEU A 41 -10.59 -9.02 0.09
C LEU A 41 -9.97 -8.64 -1.26
N PHE A 42 -8.66 -8.35 -1.28
CA PHE A 42 -7.98 -7.90 -2.49
C PHE A 42 -7.30 -9.06 -3.20
N THR A 43 -7.16 -8.93 -4.51
CA THR A 43 -6.31 -9.84 -5.28
C THR A 43 -4.84 -9.62 -4.92
N SER A 44 -4.01 -10.63 -5.17
CA SER A 44 -2.55 -10.54 -4.96
C SER A 44 -1.91 -9.37 -5.73
N SER A 45 -2.42 -9.07 -6.93
CA SER A 45 -1.93 -7.96 -7.76
C SER A 45 -2.31 -6.60 -7.18
N GLU A 46 -3.52 -6.44 -6.66
CA GLU A 46 -3.97 -5.19 -6.02
C GLU A 46 -3.18 -4.93 -4.73
N SER A 47 -3.04 -5.95 -3.88
CA SER A 47 -2.23 -5.88 -2.66
C SER A 47 -0.78 -5.52 -2.94
N LEU A 48 -0.17 -6.16 -3.94
CA LEU A 48 1.19 -5.83 -4.38
C LEU A 48 1.30 -4.40 -4.91
N MET A 49 0.32 -3.93 -5.70
CA MET A 49 0.34 -2.57 -6.24
C MET A 49 0.16 -1.50 -5.15
N MET A 50 -0.64 -1.77 -4.12
CA MET A 50 -0.74 -0.90 -2.95
C MET A 50 0.61 -0.82 -2.22
N ALA A 51 1.25 -1.96 -1.96
CA ALA A 51 2.57 -2.02 -1.33
C ALA A 51 3.63 -1.26 -2.17
N ARG A 52 3.64 -1.46 -3.49
CA ARG A 52 4.54 -0.75 -4.41
C ARG A 52 4.33 0.76 -4.38
N ARG A 53 3.10 1.25 -4.30
CA ARG A 53 2.85 2.70 -4.19
C ARG A 53 3.44 3.31 -2.93
N ILE A 54 3.40 2.60 -1.80
CA ILE A 54 4.08 3.02 -0.57
C ILE A 54 5.61 3.04 -0.77
N GLN A 55 6.17 2.02 -1.43
CA GLN A 55 7.61 1.97 -1.76
C GLN A 55 8.03 3.11 -2.69
N ILE A 56 7.24 3.41 -3.73
CA ILE A 56 7.46 4.55 -4.63
C ILE A 56 7.48 5.83 -3.81
N ALA A 57 6.47 6.07 -2.99
CA ALA A 57 6.38 7.29 -2.18
C ALA A 57 7.60 7.45 -1.25
N ARG A 58 8.06 6.37 -0.62
CA ARG A 58 9.30 6.38 0.19
C ARG A 58 10.53 6.70 -0.65
N MET A 59 10.69 6.06 -1.80
CA MET A 59 11.83 6.33 -2.68
C MET A 59 11.82 7.78 -3.20
N LEU A 60 10.65 8.34 -3.49
CA LEU A 60 10.50 9.76 -3.85
C LEU A 60 10.92 10.68 -2.70
N LEU A 61 10.54 10.36 -1.45
CA LEU A 61 11.00 11.09 -0.25
C LEU A 61 12.52 11.00 -0.05
N ASP A 62 13.13 9.90 -0.47
CA ASP A 62 14.59 9.67 -0.47
C ASP A 62 15.29 10.29 -1.69
N ASN A 63 14.60 11.14 -2.46
CA ASN A 63 15.08 11.81 -3.67
C ASN A 63 15.59 10.86 -4.77
N LYS A 64 15.02 9.65 -4.85
CA LYS A 64 15.33 8.72 -5.96
C LYS A 64 14.71 9.17 -7.26
N SER A 65 15.46 9.00 -8.35
CA SER A 65 15.00 9.32 -9.69
C SER A 65 13.89 8.38 -10.14
N TYR A 66 13.06 8.84 -11.08
CA TYR A 66 11.99 8.02 -11.65
C TYR A 66 12.52 6.75 -12.32
N ASP A 67 13.71 6.79 -12.92
CA ASP A 67 14.33 5.63 -13.56
C ASP A 67 14.83 4.61 -12.55
N GLU A 68 15.43 5.05 -11.44
CA GLU A 68 15.78 4.14 -10.33
C GLU A 68 14.54 3.43 -9.78
N ILE A 69 13.46 4.18 -9.55
CA ILE A 69 12.20 3.63 -9.03
C ILE A 69 11.60 2.63 -10.02
N LYS A 70 11.53 2.99 -11.30
CA LYS A 70 11.03 2.13 -12.37
C LYS A 70 11.84 0.85 -12.49
N ASN A 71 13.16 0.95 -12.49
CA ASN A 71 14.06 -0.19 -12.65
C ASN A 71 14.03 -1.13 -11.45
N LYS A 72 13.92 -0.58 -10.23
CA LYS A 72 13.86 -1.35 -8.98
C LYS A 72 12.52 -2.03 -8.77
N LEU A 73 11.41 -1.29 -8.91
CA LEU A 73 10.08 -1.78 -8.56
C LEU A 73 9.32 -2.40 -9.73
N LYS A 74 9.85 -2.29 -10.96
CA LYS A 74 9.22 -2.76 -12.20
C LYS A 74 7.79 -2.23 -12.35
N VAL A 75 7.63 -0.93 -12.17
CA VAL A 75 6.36 -0.20 -12.27
C VAL A 75 6.39 0.77 -13.43
N ALA A 76 5.22 1.05 -14.03
CA ALA A 76 5.11 2.01 -15.12
C ALA A 76 5.31 3.45 -14.63
N SER A 77 5.88 4.31 -15.47
CA SER A 77 6.13 5.73 -15.15
C SER A 77 4.85 6.48 -14.75
N GLN A 78 3.69 6.10 -15.32
CA GLN A 78 2.39 6.65 -14.94
C GLN A 78 2.03 6.37 -13.48
N THR A 79 2.44 5.21 -12.95
CA THR A 79 2.21 4.85 -11.53
C THR A 79 3.08 5.71 -10.61
N ILE A 80 4.34 5.93 -11.02
CA ILE A 80 5.27 6.80 -10.29
C ILE A 80 4.70 8.22 -10.27
N HIS A 81 4.36 8.77 -11.43
CA HIS A 81 3.81 10.11 -11.56
C HIS A 81 2.50 10.29 -10.78
N ALA A 82 1.59 9.31 -10.80
CA ALA A 82 0.36 9.38 -10.01
C ALA A 82 0.62 9.39 -8.49
N THR A 83 1.64 8.64 -8.04
CA THR A 83 2.05 8.58 -6.63
C THR A 83 2.72 9.90 -6.22
N ASP A 84 3.59 10.42 -7.07
CA ASP A 84 4.28 11.70 -6.85
C ASP A 84 3.28 12.86 -6.79
N LYS A 85 2.32 12.89 -7.72
CA LYS A 85 1.22 13.85 -7.69
C LYS A 85 0.42 13.73 -6.40
N TRP A 86 0.10 12.53 -5.93
CA TRP A 86 -0.60 12.35 -4.66
C TRP A 86 0.21 12.87 -3.46
N LEU A 87 1.52 12.60 -3.43
CA LEU A 87 2.43 13.04 -2.38
C LEU A 87 2.47 14.57 -2.27
N HIS A 88 2.44 15.26 -3.40
CA HIS A 88 2.56 16.73 -3.49
C HIS A 88 1.22 17.46 -3.68
N LYS A 89 0.07 16.77 -3.63
CA LYS A 89 -1.24 17.41 -3.87
C LYS A 89 -1.72 18.16 -2.62
N GLY A 90 -1.72 19.49 -2.69
CA GLY A 90 -2.55 20.36 -1.84
C GLY A 90 -1.99 20.76 -0.47
N ASP A 91 -0.76 20.33 -0.13
CA ASP A 91 0.17 20.91 0.87
C ASP A 91 1.24 19.87 1.23
N GLU A 92 2.36 20.29 1.82
CA GLU A 92 3.43 19.44 2.39
C GLU A 92 2.96 18.49 3.53
N LYS A 93 1.67 18.51 3.88
CA LYS A 93 1.05 17.72 4.94
C LYS A 93 1.15 16.22 4.67
N TYR A 94 0.90 15.75 3.45
CA TYR A 94 0.96 14.32 3.13
C TYR A 94 2.39 13.80 3.13
N THR A 95 3.31 14.57 2.55
CA THR A 95 4.76 14.33 2.60
C THR A 95 5.25 14.22 4.04
N THR A 96 4.91 15.21 4.87
CA THR A 96 5.28 15.24 6.29
C THR A 96 4.67 14.08 7.06
N TRP A 97 3.38 13.82 6.89
CA TRP A 97 2.69 12.71 7.54
C TRP A 97 3.35 11.37 7.20
N LEU A 98 3.61 11.10 5.91
CA LEU A 98 4.20 9.85 5.48
C LEU A 98 5.63 9.71 6.00
N LYS A 99 6.43 10.77 5.92
CA LYS A 99 7.80 10.81 6.45
C LYS A 99 7.84 10.50 7.95
N THR A 100 6.95 11.10 8.73
CA THR A 100 6.81 10.81 10.17
C THR A 100 6.45 9.36 10.42
N ARG A 101 5.45 8.80 9.72
CA ARG A 101 5.07 7.39 9.88
C ARG A 101 6.17 6.41 9.49
N VAL A 102 6.90 6.68 8.41
CA VAL A 102 8.01 5.83 7.96
C VAL A 102 9.14 5.84 8.99
N SER A 103 9.55 7.02 9.47
CA SER A 103 10.60 7.13 10.49
C SER A 103 10.23 6.46 11.82
N GLU A 104 8.96 6.55 12.26
CA GLU A 104 8.45 5.82 13.42
C GLU A 104 8.61 4.29 13.27
N ILE A 105 8.34 3.76 12.08
CA ILE A 105 8.45 2.33 11.77
C ILE A 105 9.93 1.89 11.77
N GLU A 106 10.81 2.65 11.13
CA GLU A 106 12.25 2.36 11.10
C GLU A 106 12.86 2.35 12.50
N ASN A 107 12.47 3.31 13.34
CA ASN A 107 12.92 3.38 14.73
C ASN A 107 12.38 2.21 15.59
N LYS A 108 11.14 1.78 15.36
CA LYS A 108 10.59 0.58 16.02
C LYS A 108 11.29 -0.70 15.56
N ASN A 109 11.61 -0.84 14.28
CA ASN A 109 12.27 -2.03 13.74
C ASN A 109 13.72 -2.16 14.26
N LYS A 110 14.47 -1.05 14.36
CA LYS A 110 15.80 -1.05 15.03
C LYS A 110 15.75 -1.57 16.48
N ARG A 111 14.61 -1.43 17.17
CA ARG A 111 14.38 -1.94 18.54
C ARG A 111 13.86 -3.39 18.59
N LYS A 112 13.37 -3.94 17.47
CA LYS A 112 12.61 -5.21 17.41
C LYS A 112 13.31 -6.32 16.62
N ASN A 113 14.61 -6.23 16.33
CA ASN A 113 15.38 -7.28 15.65
C ASN A 113 15.42 -8.58 16.47
N ASN A 114 14.30 -9.32 16.46
CA ASN A 114 14.07 -10.72 16.83
C ASN A 114 12.55 -10.95 16.73
N LEU A 115 12.03 -11.29 15.55
CA LEU A 115 10.72 -11.96 15.34
C LEU A 115 10.60 -12.34 13.86
N THR A 116 10.70 -13.63 13.60
CA THR A 116 10.58 -14.28 12.29
C THR A 116 9.14 -14.14 11.77
N TYR A 117 8.98 -13.63 10.55
CA TYR A 117 7.68 -13.41 9.89
C TYR A 117 7.08 -14.68 9.26
N GLU A 118 7.55 -15.86 9.66
CA GLU A 118 7.28 -17.11 8.93
C GLU A 118 5.85 -17.65 9.12
N SER A 119 5.13 -17.34 10.20
CA SER A 119 3.88 -18.07 10.51
C SER A 119 2.59 -17.49 9.90
N LEU A 120 2.56 -16.22 9.46
CA LEU A 120 1.31 -15.57 9.05
C LEU A 120 0.98 -15.74 7.56
N LEU A 121 1.98 -15.97 6.71
CA LEU A 121 1.81 -16.11 5.26
C LEU A 121 1.47 -17.53 4.82
N ASP A 122 1.64 -18.52 5.71
CA ASP A 122 1.43 -19.93 5.39
C ASP A 122 -0.06 -20.35 5.40
N LYS A 123 -0.98 -19.48 5.85
CA LYS A 123 -2.44 -19.75 5.89
C LYS A 123 -3.10 -19.74 4.51
N TYR A 124 -2.52 -19.04 3.52
CA TYR A 124 -3.12 -18.86 2.20
C TYR A 124 -2.19 -19.39 1.10
N SER A 125 -2.50 -20.58 0.57
CA SER A 125 -1.68 -21.30 -0.42
C SER A 125 -1.32 -20.49 -1.67
N HIS A 126 -2.20 -19.59 -2.10
CA HIS A 126 -2.03 -18.74 -3.27
C HIS A 126 -1.22 -17.46 -3.00
N HIS A 127 -0.73 -17.25 -1.76
CA HIS A 127 0.12 -16.12 -1.38
C HIS A 127 1.59 -16.48 -1.20
N ARG A 128 1.97 -17.73 -1.55
CA ARG A 128 3.36 -18.20 -1.55
C ARG A 128 4.31 -17.32 -2.38
N PHE A 129 3.79 -16.63 -3.41
CA PHE A 129 4.53 -15.66 -4.20
C PHE A 129 5.05 -14.46 -3.38
N ILE A 130 4.33 -14.03 -2.33
CA ILE A 130 4.77 -12.94 -1.46
C ILE A 130 5.96 -13.38 -0.59
N LYS A 131 6.06 -14.69 -0.28
CA LYS A 131 7.20 -15.27 0.47
C LYS A 131 8.51 -15.08 -0.29
N ASN A 132 8.50 -15.27 -1.61
CA ASN A 132 9.65 -15.08 -2.51
C ASN A 132 9.99 -13.60 -2.79
N LEU A 133 9.21 -12.64 -2.28
CA LEU A 133 9.47 -11.21 -2.46
C LEU A 133 10.40 -10.64 -1.36
N PHE A 134 10.65 -11.42 -0.31
CA PHE A 134 11.45 -11.06 0.86
C PHE A 134 12.60 -12.04 1.15
N GLU A 135 12.87 -12.98 0.24
CA GLU A 135 14.13 -13.73 0.13
C GLU A 135 15.12 -12.99 -0.79
#